data_AF-A0A8C3JC96-F1
#
_entry.id   AF-A0A8C3JC96-F1
#
_cell.length_a   1.000
_cell.length_b   1.000
_cell.length_c   1.000
_cell.angle_alpha   90.00
_cell.angle_beta   90.00
_cell.angle_gamma   90.00
#
_symmetry.space_group_name_H-M   'P 1'
#
loop_
_entity.id
_entity.type
_entity.pdbx_description
1 polymer ?
#
loop_
_entity_poly.entity_id
_entity_poly.type
_entity_poly.pdbx_seq_one_letter_code
_entity_poly.pdbx_strand_id
1 'polypeptide(L)'
;MRLLLLQYFIGRLADPEETSHLWNQTGGAAMPPSYLQSMFDNFMTLCAMVPLLIFTCLNSFIHQRIPQQIRISGSLVAIGLVFLITAIMVKVPMEPLPFFVFTMISIVFINSFGAILQSSLFGLAGLLPASYTAPIMSGQGLAGTFAALAMIFSIAIGAQQPESFIGYFTTACVAIVLAIFSYILLPRMDFFRYYSMKDKTEYHVYNAELETKRDLIKKDEPNGMEQNNSKIIPIHNPDEKPSVIAIFKKLWVMALSVCFVFTVTIGVFPSITAKVSTVLGEGNRWGLYFIPVSCFLLFNVFDWTGRSLTALFTWPGKDSCLLPVLVALRVIFIPLFMLCNVQPRDYLPAVFSHDAWYIVFMIFFSVSNGYLASLCMCFGPKKVLAHEAETAGAVMAFFLSLGLALGAAVSFLFRILI
;
A
#
# COMPACT_ATOMS: atom_id res chain seq x y z
N MET A 1 -13.50 4.03 7.94
CA MET A 1 -13.06 2.90 8.77
C MET A 1 -11.80 3.25 9.56
N ARG A 2 -10.66 3.60 8.92
CA ARG A 2 -9.41 3.93 9.64
C ARG A 2 -9.57 5.00 10.73
N LEU A 3 -10.15 6.16 10.41
CA LEU A 3 -10.33 7.25 11.40
C LEU A 3 -11.22 6.84 12.58
N LEU A 4 -12.33 6.12 12.33
CA LEU A 4 -13.23 5.66 13.39
C LEU A 4 -12.58 4.58 14.26
N LEU A 5 -11.88 3.62 13.65
CA LEU A 5 -11.12 2.62 14.41
C LEU A 5 -10.04 3.29 15.26
N LEU A 6 -9.34 4.27 14.70
CA LEU A 6 -8.34 5.05 15.41
C LEU A 6 -8.96 5.80 16.60
N GLN A 7 -10.11 6.45 16.40
CA GLN A 7 -10.88 7.06 17.48
C GLN A 7 -11.32 6.05 18.55
N TYR A 8 -11.74 4.85 18.14
CA TYR A 8 -12.08 3.78 19.09
C TYR A 8 -10.88 3.33 19.90
N PHE A 9 -9.76 3.04 19.25
CA PHE A 9 -8.55 2.58 19.94
C PHE A 9 -8.00 3.66 20.87
N ILE A 10 -7.93 4.92 20.41
CA ILE A 10 -7.51 6.06 21.24
C ILE A 10 -8.49 6.28 22.40
N GLY A 11 -9.81 6.25 22.14
CA GLY A 11 -10.83 6.42 23.17
C GLY A 11 -10.76 5.36 24.26
N ARG A 12 -10.41 4.12 23.90
CA ARG A 12 -10.24 3.01 24.85
C ARG A 12 -8.94 3.07 25.67
N LEU A 13 -8.01 3.96 25.30
CA LEU A 13 -6.77 4.22 26.04
C LEU A 13 -6.90 5.41 27.02
N ALA A 14 -8.11 5.97 27.18
CA ALA A 14 -8.38 6.96 28.21
C ALA A 14 -8.37 6.31 29.60
N ASP A 15 -7.72 6.93 30.58
CA ASP A 15 -7.66 6.39 31.94
C ASP A 15 -9.00 6.60 32.67
N PRO A 16 -9.58 5.54 33.28
CA PRO A 16 -10.83 5.65 34.01
C PRO A 16 -10.72 6.49 35.31
N GLU A 17 -9.52 6.59 35.92
CA GLU A 17 -9.29 7.35 37.16
C GLU A 17 -9.22 8.87 36.96
N GLU A 18 -8.68 9.35 35.84
CA GLU A 18 -8.70 10.80 35.53
C GLU A 18 -10.14 11.29 35.27
N THR A 19 -11.00 10.38 34.80
CA THR A 19 -12.41 10.69 34.55
C THR A 19 -13.19 10.82 35.86
N SER A 20 -12.86 10.05 36.91
CA SER A 20 -13.61 10.03 38.19
C SER A 20 -13.26 11.18 39.13
N HIS A 21 -12.01 11.66 39.15
CA HIS A 21 -11.58 12.79 39.97
C HIS A 21 -12.18 14.14 39.52
N LEU A 22 -12.63 14.25 38.26
CA LEU A 22 -13.15 15.50 37.67
C LEU A 22 -14.68 15.63 37.71
N TRP A 23 -15.45 14.57 37.96
CA TRP A 23 -16.89 14.72 38.24
C TRP A 23 -17.16 15.58 39.49
N ASN A 24 -16.15 15.78 40.33
CA ASN A 24 -16.16 16.72 41.46
C ASN A 24 -15.76 18.16 41.10
N GLN A 25 -15.33 18.46 39.88
CA GLN A 25 -14.95 19.81 39.43
C GLN A 25 -15.65 20.18 38.13
N THR A 26 -16.73 20.94 38.25
CA THR A 26 -17.44 21.58 37.13
C THR A 26 -16.53 22.54 36.36
N GLY A 27 -16.25 22.24 35.09
CA GLY A 27 -15.64 23.17 34.14
C GLY A 27 -15.19 22.44 32.87
N GLY A 28 -15.88 22.69 31.76
CA GLY A 28 -15.69 22.01 30.47
C GLY A 28 -14.36 22.30 29.76
N ALA A 29 -13.24 21.90 30.35
CA ALA A 29 -11.97 21.76 29.67
C ALA A 29 -11.76 20.28 29.29
N ALA A 30 -11.58 19.99 27.99
CA ALA A 30 -11.22 18.66 27.54
C ALA A 30 -9.86 18.26 28.16
N MET A 31 -9.77 17.08 28.78
CA MET A 31 -8.52 16.59 29.36
C MET A 31 -7.42 16.53 28.29
N PRO A 32 -6.17 16.90 28.63
CA PRO A 32 -5.05 16.62 27.74
C PRO A 32 -4.97 15.10 27.52
N PRO A 33 -4.77 14.64 26.28
CA PRO A 33 -4.75 13.22 25.96
C PRO A 33 -3.68 12.49 26.78
N SER A 34 -3.98 11.27 27.24
CA SER A 34 -3.01 10.44 27.96
C SER A 34 -1.75 10.23 27.12
N TYR A 35 -0.62 9.91 27.75
CA TYR A 35 0.64 9.68 27.03
C TYR A 35 0.48 8.61 25.93
N LEU A 36 -0.26 7.55 26.21
CA LEU A 36 -0.56 6.48 25.24
C LEU A 36 -1.44 6.96 24.08
N GLN A 37 -2.43 7.82 24.34
CA GLN A 37 -3.28 8.41 23.29
C GLN A 37 -2.48 9.30 22.36
N SER A 38 -1.61 10.16 22.91
CA SER A 38 -0.78 11.09 22.15
C SER A 38 0.22 10.38 21.23
N MET A 39 0.73 9.22 21.67
CA MET A 39 1.73 8.44 20.94
C MET A 39 1.13 7.39 19.99
N PHE A 40 -0.16 7.07 20.10
CA PHE A 40 -0.80 5.97 19.37
C PHE A 40 -0.63 6.05 17.86
N ASP A 41 -0.85 7.22 17.24
CA ASP A 41 -0.73 7.41 15.79
C ASP A 41 0.70 7.16 15.29
N ASN A 42 1.69 7.61 16.07
CA ASN A 42 3.10 7.48 15.75
C ASN A 42 3.52 6.01 15.85
N PHE A 43 3.17 5.33 16.94
CA PHE A 43 3.45 3.90 17.11
C PHE A 43 2.70 3.05 16.09
N MET A 44 1.42 3.30 15.82
CA MET A 44 0.67 2.60 14.79
C MET A 44 1.37 2.72 13.44
N THR A 45 1.82 3.93 13.08
CA THR A 45 2.49 4.17 11.80
C THR A 45 3.82 3.42 11.74
N LEU A 46 4.61 3.43 12.82
CA LEU A 46 5.87 2.68 12.90
C LEU A 46 5.64 1.17 12.82
N CYS A 47 4.74 0.64 13.64
CA CYS A 47 4.34 -0.78 13.68
C CYS A 47 3.70 -1.25 12.38
N ALA A 48 3.15 -0.36 11.55
CA ALA A 48 2.65 -0.70 10.23
C ALA A 48 3.76 -0.65 9.17
N MET A 49 4.48 0.46 9.07
CA MET A 49 5.40 0.70 7.95
C MET A 49 6.70 -0.11 8.04
N VAL A 50 7.25 -0.30 9.26
CA VAL A 50 8.52 -1.02 9.44
C VAL A 50 8.37 -2.50 9.05
N PRO A 51 7.38 -3.26 9.57
CA PRO A 51 7.20 -4.65 9.16
C PRO A 51 6.81 -4.77 7.69
N LEU A 52 5.96 -3.86 7.18
CA LEU A 52 5.61 -3.83 5.77
C LEU A 52 6.86 -3.75 4.88
N LEU A 53 7.78 -2.84 5.19
CA LEU A 53 9.03 -2.65 4.44
C LEU A 53 9.97 -3.85 4.56
N ILE A 54 10.17 -4.35 5.78
CA ILE A 54 11.05 -5.50 6.04
C ILE A 54 10.54 -6.73 5.29
N PHE A 55 9.27 -7.09 5.43
CA PHE A 55 8.74 -8.31 4.83
C PHE A 55 8.56 -8.19 3.31
N THR A 56 8.30 -7.02 2.75
CA THR A 56 8.31 -6.85 1.28
C THR A 56 9.73 -6.96 0.71
N CYS A 57 10.73 -6.42 1.41
CA CYS A 57 12.14 -6.58 1.07
C CYS A 57 12.56 -8.07 1.13
N LEU A 58 12.33 -8.72 2.28
CA LEU A 58 12.64 -10.13 2.48
C LEU A 58 11.95 -11.03 1.46
N ASN A 59 10.67 -10.79 1.18
CA ASN A 59 9.94 -11.57 0.19
C ASN A 59 10.55 -11.41 -1.22
N SER A 60 11.08 -10.23 -1.57
CA SER A 60 11.76 -10.02 -2.85
C SER A 60 13.02 -10.89 -3.04
N PHE A 61 13.62 -11.41 -1.96
CA PHE A 61 14.74 -12.35 -2.00
C PHE A 61 14.34 -13.80 -1.73
N ILE A 62 13.35 -14.02 -0.85
CA ILE A 62 12.97 -15.35 -0.34
C ILE A 62 11.84 -15.99 -1.16
N HIS A 63 11.15 -15.23 -2.03
CA HIS A 63 10.00 -15.74 -2.78
C HIS A 63 10.28 -17.02 -3.60
N GLN A 64 11.52 -17.21 -4.05
CA GLN A 64 11.94 -18.41 -4.79
C GLN A 64 11.98 -19.69 -3.95
N ARG A 65 12.11 -19.59 -2.61
CA ARG A 65 12.20 -20.75 -1.72
C ARG A 65 10.84 -21.24 -1.23
N ILE A 66 9.84 -20.38 -1.19
CA ILE A 66 8.51 -20.71 -0.65
C ILE A 66 7.51 -20.71 -1.80
N PRO A 67 6.78 -21.83 -2.02
CA PRO A 67 5.76 -21.89 -3.05
C PRO A 67 4.75 -20.75 -2.93
N GLN A 68 4.42 -20.13 -4.07
CA GLN A 68 3.52 -18.98 -4.13
C GLN A 68 2.14 -19.29 -3.52
N GLN A 69 1.65 -20.53 -3.68
CA GLN A 69 0.40 -20.98 -3.08
C GLN A 69 0.42 -20.86 -1.55
N ILE A 70 1.49 -21.33 -0.91
CA ILE A 70 1.65 -21.27 0.54
C ILE A 70 1.79 -19.80 1.00
N ARG A 71 2.53 -18.97 0.25
CA ARG A 71 2.67 -17.54 0.57
C ARG A 71 1.33 -16.82 0.58
N ILE A 72 0.51 -16.98 -0.47
CA ILE A 72 -0.77 -16.28 -0.61
C ILE A 72 -1.81 -16.83 0.38
N SER A 73 -2.05 -18.14 0.38
CA SER A 73 -3.08 -18.75 1.24
C SER A 73 -2.71 -18.66 2.72
N GLY A 74 -1.45 -18.90 3.07
CA GLY A 74 -0.94 -18.78 4.44
C GLY A 74 -1.06 -17.35 4.97
N SER A 75 -0.72 -16.34 4.16
CA SER A 75 -0.89 -14.94 4.56
C SER A 75 -2.35 -14.55 4.75
N LEU A 76 -3.25 -14.99 3.86
CA LEU A 76 -4.70 -14.74 4.01
C LEU A 76 -5.27 -15.36 5.28
N VAL A 77 -4.91 -16.61 5.59
CA VAL A 77 -5.34 -17.30 6.82
C VAL A 77 -4.78 -16.58 8.05
N ALA A 78 -3.50 -16.23 8.05
CA ALA A 78 -2.87 -15.52 9.17
C ALA A 78 -3.53 -14.15 9.42
N ILE A 79 -3.77 -13.36 8.38
CA ILE A 79 -4.47 -12.07 8.47
C ILE A 79 -5.90 -12.28 9.00
N GLY A 80 -6.62 -13.29 8.49
CA GLY A 80 -7.97 -13.64 8.95
C GLY A 80 -8.02 -14.00 10.43
N LEU A 81 -7.06 -14.79 10.91
CA LEU A 81 -6.94 -15.14 12.33
C LEU A 81 -6.68 -13.92 13.22
N VAL A 82 -5.78 -13.02 12.81
CA VAL A 82 -5.51 -11.80 13.58
C VAL A 82 -6.74 -10.88 13.63
N PHE A 83 -7.47 -10.75 12.51
CA PHE A 83 -8.73 -10.00 12.49
C PHE A 83 -9.80 -10.62 13.39
N LEU A 84 -9.92 -11.95 13.40
CA LEU A 84 -10.84 -12.67 14.28
C LEU A 84 -10.49 -12.45 15.76
N ILE A 85 -9.22 -12.58 16.13
CA ILE A 85 -8.76 -12.33 17.51
C ILE A 85 -9.03 -10.87 17.89
N THR A 86 -8.75 -9.92 16.99
CA THR A 86 -9.02 -8.49 17.23
C THR A 86 -10.52 -8.25 17.46
N ALA A 87 -11.40 -8.88 16.69
CA ALA A 87 -12.85 -8.78 16.87
C ALA A 87 -13.32 -9.30 18.24
N ILE A 88 -12.73 -10.40 18.73
CA ILE A 88 -13.02 -10.95 20.06
C ILE A 88 -12.53 -9.99 21.15
N MET A 89 -11.31 -9.45 21.00
CA MET A 89 -10.70 -8.53 21.97
C MET A 89 -11.42 -7.18 22.09
N VAL A 90 -12.26 -6.80 21.13
CA VAL A 90 -13.17 -5.64 21.25
C VAL A 90 -14.12 -5.81 22.44
N LYS A 91 -14.55 -7.03 22.77
CA LYS A 91 -15.50 -7.30 23.88
C LYS A 91 -14.85 -7.62 25.22
N VAL A 92 -13.56 -7.98 25.23
CA VAL A 92 -12.86 -8.38 26.46
C VAL A 92 -12.41 -7.12 27.22
N PRO A 93 -12.85 -6.88 28.47
CA PRO A 93 -12.36 -5.75 29.25
C PRO A 93 -10.87 -5.94 29.55
N MET A 94 -10.06 -4.93 29.25
CA MET A 94 -8.60 -4.93 29.45
C MET A 94 -8.16 -3.53 29.86
N GLU A 95 -7.10 -3.48 30.67
CA GLU A 95 -6.42 -2.22 31.00
C GLU A 95 -5.79 -1.56 29.75
N PRO A 96 -5.60 -0.23 29.76
CA PRO A 96 -5.09 0.51 28.61
C PRO A 96 -3.75 0.01 28.06
N LEU A 97 -2.77 -0.26 28.92
CA LEU A 97 -1.42 -0.67 28.48
C LEU A 97 -1.41 -2.07 27.82
N PRO A 98 -1.99 -3.13 28.41
CA PRO A 98 -2.14 -4.43 27.73
C PRO A 98 -2.90 -4.33 26.39
N PHE A 99 -3.97 -3.52 26.33
CA PHE A 99 -4.72 -3.31 25.10
C PHE A 99 -3.89 -2.60 24.02
N PHE A 100 -3.10 -1.60 24.39
CA PHE A 100 -2.16 -0.92 23.51
C PHE A 100 -1.14 -1.90 22.91
N VAL A 101 -0.45 -2.66 23.76
CA VAL A 101 0.59 -3.61 23.35
C VAL A 101 0.00 -4.69 22.42
N PHE A 102 -1.14 -5.26 22.80
CA PHE A 102 -1.86 -6.23 21.97
C PHE A 102 -2.22 -5.67 20.58
N THR A 103 -2.73 -4.43 20.54
CA THR A 103 -3.10 -3.76 19.29
C THR A 103 -1.88 -3.53 18.40
N MET A 104 -0.77 -3.06 18.96
CA MET A 104 0.48 -2.84 18.22
C MET A 104 1.06 -4.15 17.66
N ILE A 105 1.06 -5.21 18.46
CA ILE A 105 1.48 -6.54 17.99
C ILE A 105 0.59 -7.03 16.84
N SER A 106 -0.73 -6.86 16.95
CA SER A 106 -1.67 -7.23 15.90
C SER A 106 -1.42 -6.45 14.60
N ILE A 107 -1.15 -5.14 14.69
CA ILE A 107 -0.78 -4.30 13.53
C ILE A 107 0.51 -4.80 12.88
N VAL A 108 1.52 -5.16 13.68
CA VAL A 108 2.77 -5.73 13.15
C VAL A 108 2.51 -7.01 12.37
N PHE A 109 1.72 -7.94 12.90
CA PHE A 109 1.38 -9.18 12.19
C PHE A 109 0.59 -8.93 10.91
N ILE A 110 -0.43 -8.05 10.95
CA ILE A 110 -1.22 -7.70 9.77
C ILE A 110 -0.34 -7.13 8.65
N ASN A 111 0.59 -6.22 8.97
CA ASN A 111 1.47 -5.63 7.96
C ASN A 111 2.57 -6.59 7.49
N SER A 112 3.03 -7.51 8.34
CA SER A 112 4.01 -8.53 7.97
C SER A 112 3.44 -9.52 6.96
N PHE A 113 2.28 -10.11 7.26
CA PHE A 113 1.61 -11.02 6.33
C PHE A 113 0.99 -10.27 5.15
N GLY A 114 0.54 -9.04 5.36
CA GLY A 114 0.06 -8.14 4.30
C GLY A 114 1.15 -7.86 3.26
N ALA A 115 2.39 -7.64 3.70
CA ALA A 115 3.56 -7.48 2.82
C ALA A 115 3.79 -8.73 1.95
N ILE A 116 3.78 -9.92 2.57
CA ILE A 116 3.98 -11.19 1.86
C ILE A 116 2.86 -11.42 0.85
N LEU A 117 1.60 -11.18 1.25
CA LEU A 117 0.43 -11.30 0.39
C LEU A 117 0.52 -10.33 -0.80
N GLN A 118 0.74 -9.04 -0.54
CA GLN A 118 0.82 -8.01 -1.57
C GLN A 118 1.95 -8.27 -2.56
N SER A 119 3.16 -8.54 -2.06
CA SER A 119 4.33 -8.82 -2.90
C SER A 119 4.13 -10.09 -3.74
N SER A 120 3.54 -11.14 -3.17
CA SER A 120 3.25 -12.38 -3.91
C SER A 120 2.14 -12.21 -4.95
N LEU A 121 1.12 -11.38 -4.68
CA LEU A 121 0.07 -11.07 -5.66
C LEU A 121 0.62 -10.25 -6.84
N PHE A 122 1.49 -9.27 -6.59
CA PHE A 122 2.13 -8.53 -7.68
C PHE A 122 3.14 -9.38 -8.46
N GLY A 123 3.84 -10.29 -7.79
CA GLY A 123 4.66 -11.30 -8.46
C GLY A 123 3.83 -12.19 -9.40
N LEU A 124 2.71 -12.73 -8.90
CA LEU A 124 1.77 -13.50 -9.71
C LEU A 124 1.22 -12.70 -10.90
N ALA A 125 0.84 -11.45 -10.67
CA ALA A 125 0.33 -10.57 -11.71
C ALA A 125 1.36 -10.25 -12.78
N GLY A 126 2.65 -10.24 -12.42
CA GLY A 126 3.75 -10.04 -13.36
C GLY A 126 3.79 -11.11 -14.46
N LEU A 127 3.38 -12.34 -14.13
CA LEU A 127 3.30 -13.48 -15.06
C LEU A 127 2.14 -13.32 -16.07
N LEU A 128 1.07 -12.63 -15.68
CA LEU A 128 -0.12 -12.42 -16.50
C LEU A 128 0.02 -11.16 -17.37
N PRO A 129 -0.77 -10.98 -18.45
CA PRO A 129 -0.78 -9.74 -19.22
C PRO A 129 -0.97 -8.50 -18.33
N ALA A 130 -0.44 -7.34 -18.75
CA ALA A 130 -0.47 -6.11 -17.93
C ALA A 130 -1.89 -5.71 -17.48
N SER A 131 -2.91 -6.09 -18.25
CA SER A 131 -4.33 -5.92 -17.92
C SER A 131 -4.78 -6.67 -16.66
N TYR A 132 -3.99 -7.59 -16.10
CA TYR A 132 -4.30 -8.33 -14.87
C TYR A 132 -3.66 -7.73 -13.61
N THR A 133 -2.63 -6.89 -13.77
CA THR A 133 -2.11 -6.08 -12.65
C THR A 133 -3.05 -4.93 -12.31
N ALA A 134 -3.73 -4.35 -13.32
CA ALA A 134 -4.68 -3.27 -13.13
C ALA A 134 -5.89 -3.64 -12.25
N PRO A 135 -6.54 -4.82 -12.38
CA PRO A 135 -7.58 -5.29 -11.45
C PRO A 135 -7.12 -5.41 -10.00
N ILE A 136 -5.89 -5.85 -9.74
CA ILE A 136 -5.34 -5.91 -8.36
C ILE A 136 -5.26 -4.51 -7.79
N MET A 137 -4.69 -3.56 -8.55
CA MET A 137 -4.63 -2.16 -8.14
C MET A 137 -6.04 -1.58 -7.96
N SER A 138 -6.94 -1.81 -8.90
CA SER A 138 -8.34 -1.36 -8.84
C SER A 138 -9.05 -1.90 -7.61
N GLY A 139 -8.84 -3.17 -7.25
CA GLY A 139 -9.38 -3.79 -6.04
C GLY A 139 -8.89 -3.09 -4.75
N GLN A 140 -7.63 -2.65 -4.70
CA GLN A 140 -7.13 -1.84 -3.59
C GLN A 140 -7.84 -0.48 -3.49
N GLY A 141 -8.09 0.19 -4.62
CA GLY A 141 -8.86 1.44 -4.65
C GLY A 141 -10.32 1.26 -4.20
N LEU A 142 -10.95 0.17 -4.65
CA LEU A 142 -12.30 -0.20 -4.21
C LEU A 142 -12.38 -0.46 -2.70
N ALA A 143 -11.38 -1.16 -2.13
CA ALA A 143 -11.31 -1.40 -0.69
C ALA A 143 -11.20 -0.09 0.11
N GLY A 144 -10.45 0.89 -0.40
CA GLY A 144 -10.38 2.23 0.19
C GLY A 144 -11.72 2.97 0.13
N THR A 145 -12.43 2.88 -0.99
CA THR A 145 -13.76 3.48 -1.17
C THR A 145 -14.77 2.87 -0.21
N PHE A 146 -14.78 1.55 -0.09
CA PHE A 146 -15.61 0.83 0.89
C PHE A 146 -15.29 1.28 2.32
N ALA A 147 -14.01 1.42 2.67
CA ALA A 147 -13.60 1.89 3.99
C ALA A 147 -14.06 3.34 4.27
N ALA A 148 -14.09 4.22 3.27
CA ALA A 148 -14.59 5.59 3.41
C ALA A 148 -16.11 5.64 3.56
N LEU A 149 -16.86 4.88 2.74
CA LEU A 149 -18.32 4.75 2.87
C LEU A 149 -18.71 4.17 4.23
N ALA A 150 -18.03 3.12 4.68
CA ALA A 150 -18.21 2.53 5.99
C ALA A 150 -17.96 3.54 7.14
N MET A 151 -17.09 4.53 6.91
CA MET A 151 -16.89 5.65 7.83
C MET A 151 -18.13 6.55 7.90
N ILE A 152 -18.60 7.00 6.75
CA ILE A 152 -19.72 7.94 6.64
C ILE A 152 -21.01 7.30 7.18
N PHE A 153 -21.27 6.03 6.86
CA PHE A 153 -22.46 5.33 7.36
C PHE A 153 -22.46 5.17 8.88
N SER A 154 -21.31 4.91 9.51
CA SER A 154 -21.24 4.83 10.98
C SER A 154 -21.48 6.17 11.65
N ILE A 155 -20.95 7.26 11.07
CA ILE A 155 -21.26 8.62 11.54
C ILE A 155 -22.77 8.91 11.38
N ALA A 156 -23.36 8.54 10.24
CA ALA A 156 -24.77 8.77 9.96
C ALA A 156 -25.72 8.01 10.89
N ILE A 157 -25.37 6.78 11.28
CA ILE A 157 -26.18 5.93 12.16
C ILE A 157 -25.93 6.27 13.65
N GLY A 158 -24.98 7.15 13.98
CA GLY A 158 -24.60 7.44 15.37
C GLY A 158 -23.93 6.25 16.05
N ALA A 159 -23.31 5.37 15.25
CA ALA A 159 -22.70 4.11 15.64
C ALA A 159 -21.34 4.32 16.34
N GLN A 160 -21.30 5.19 17.36
CA GLN A 160 -20.12 5.46 18.20
C GLN A 160 -19.93 4.42 19.32
N GLN A 161 -20.80 3.41 19.41
CA GLN A 161 -20.71 2.37 20.43
C GLN A 161 -19.67 1.30 20.05
N PRO A 162 -18.94 0.72 21.02
CA PRO A 162 -17.94 -0.34 20.82
C PRO A 162 -18.43 -1.50 19.93
N GLU A 163 -19.72 -1.83 20.00
CA GLU A 163 -20.33 -2.92 19.24
C GLU A 163 -20.34 -2.68 17.72
N SER A 164 -20.32 -1.43 17.28
CA SER A 164 -20.32 -1.07 15.86
C SER A 164 -18.98 -1.43 15.18
N PHE A 165 -17.89 -1.47 15.96
CA PHE A 165 -16.56 -1.84 15.46
C PHE A 165 -16.44 -3.34 15.16
N ILE A 166 -17.25 -4.17 15.80
CA ILE A 166 -17.33 -5.60 15.50
C ILE A 166 -17.77 -5.81 14.05
N GLY A 167 -18.73 -5.01 13.56
CA GLY A 167 -19.17 -5.06 12.17
C GLY A 167 -18.04 -4.84 11.16
N TYR A 168 -17.08 -3.96 11.48
CA TYR A 168 -15.91 -3.72 10.62
C TYR A 168 -14.96 -4.91 10.56
N PHE A 169 -14.71 -5.56 11.70
CA PHE A 169 -13.86 -6.74 11.73
C PHE A 169 -14.55 -7.96 11.10
N THR A 170 -15.85 -8.13 11.32
CA THR A 170 -16.66 -9.20 10.69
C THR A 170 -16.70 -9.05 9.17
N THR A 171 -16.91 -7.83 8.66
CA THR A 171 -16.88 -7.58 7.20
C THR A 171 -15.51 -7.88 6.60
N ALA A 172 -14.41 -7.55 7.30
CA ALA A 172 -13.07 -7.94 6.88
C ALA A 172 -12.88 -9.47 6.83
N CYS A 173 -13.38 -10.21 7.83
CA CYS A 173 -13.34 -11.68 7.84
C CYS A 173 -14.09 -12.28 6.64
N VAL A 174 -15.29 -11.77 6.32
CA VAL A 174 -16.07 -12.21 5.15
C VAL A 174 -15.30 -11.96 3.85
N ALA A 175 -14.70 -10.77 3.70
CA ALA A 175 -13.87 -10.45 2.53
C ALA A 175 -12.67 -11.40 2.38
N ILE A 176 -12.02 -11.78 3.49
CA ILE A 176 -10.90 -12.74 3.48
C ILE A 176 -11.37 -14.14 3.08
N VAL A 177 -12.50 -14.61 3.59
CA VAL A 177 -13.07 -15.92 3.20
C VAL A 177 -13.39 -15.94 1.70
N LEU A 178 -14.02 -14.87 1.18
CA LEU A 178 -14.28 -14.73 -0.25
C LEU A 178 -12.99 -14.69 -1.08
N ALA A 179 -11.93 -14.03 -0.59
CA ALA A 179 -10.63 -14.01 -1.24
C ALA A 179 -9.97 -15.39 -1.28
N ILE A 180 -10.03 -16.16 -0.18
CA ILE A 180 -9.52 -17.54 -0.11
C ILE A 180 -10.28 -18.43 -1.10
N PHE A 181 -11.62 -18.36 -1.13
CA PHE A 181 -12.43 -19.12 -2.06
C PHE A 181 -12.10 -18.78 -3.52
N SER A 182 -11.98 -17.49 -3.83
CA SER A 182 -11.60 -17.02 -5.17
C SER A 182 -10.21 -17.52 -5.58
N TYR A 183 -9.24 -17.54 -4.64
CA TYR A 183 -7.91 -18.05 -4.89
C TYR A 183 -7.88 -19.57 -5.12
N ILE A 184 -8.69 -20.35 -4.41
CA ILE A 184 -8.82 -21.81 -4.62
C ILE A 184 -9.44 -22.13 -5.99
N LEU A 185 -10.29 -21.25 -6.52
CA LEU A 185 -10.91 -21.43 -7.84
C LEU A 185 -9.93 -21.10 -8.99
N LEU A 186 -8.93 -20.25 -8.74
CA LEU A 186 -8.00 -19.75 -9.77
C LEU A 186 -7.27 -20.86 -10.56
N PRO A 187 -6.71 -21.92 -9.94
CA PRO A 187 -6.04 -23.00 -10.67
C PRO A 187 -6.97 -23.86 -11.53
N ARG A 188 -8.29 -23.80 -11.30
CA ARG A 188 -9.27 -24.53 -12.11
C ARG A 188 -9.59 -23.83 -13.43
N MET A 189 -9.17 -22.59 -13.62
CA MET A 189 -9.41 -21.85 -14.85
C MET A 189 -8.35 -22.19 -15.92
N ASP A 190 -8.79 -22.61 -17.10
CA ASP A 190 -7.90 -22.96 -18.21
C ASP A 190 -6.97 -21.82 -18.63
N PHE A 191 -7.46 -20.58 -18.56
CA PHE A 191 -6.68 -19.38 -18.86
C PHE A 191 -5.47 -19.23 -17.92
N PHE A 192 -5.69 -19.40 -16.61
CA PHE A 192 -4.62 -19.30 -15.63
C PHE A 192 -3.61 -20.45 -15.80
N ARG A 193 -4.12 -21.66 -16.11
CA ARG A 193 -3.28 -22.81 -16.41
C ARG A 193 -2.40 -22.58 -17.63
N TYR A 194 -2.92 -21.95 -18.68
CA TYR A 194 -2.14 -21.61 -19.88
C TYR A 194 -0.95 -20.71 -19.55
N TYR A 195 -1.15 -19.57 -18.88
CA TYR A 195 -0.04 -18.66 -18.55
C TYR A 195 0.92 -19.25 -17.52
N SER A 196 0.41 -19.99 -16.53
CA SER A 196 1.26 -20.63 -15.52
C SER A 196 2.08 -21.80 -16.08
N MET A 197 1.55 -22.55 -17.05
CA MET A 197 2.29 -23.64 -17.72
C MET A 197 3.22 -23.13 -18.82
N LYS A 198 2.79 -22.12 -19.59
CA LYS A 198 3.60 -21.51 -20.65
C LYS A 198 4.94 -21.02 -20.12
N ASP A 199 4.95 -20.35 -18.96
CA ASP A 199 6.18 -19.88 -18.33
C ASP A 199 7.11 -21.04 -17.93
N LYS A 200 6.56 -22.12 -17.35
CA LYS A 200 7.36 -23.33 -17.05
C LYS A 200 7.97 -23.93 -18.32
N THR A 201 7.20 -24.01 -19.40
CA THR A 201 7.68 -24.54 -20.68
C THR A 201 8.73 -23.62 -21.32
N GLU A 202 8.51 -22.31 -21.32
CA GLU A 202 9.45 -21.32 -21.88
C GLU A 202 10.75 -21.27 -21.07
N TYR A 203 10.68 -21.41 -19.75
CA TYR A 203 11.84 -21.58 -18.87
C TYR A 203 12.61 -22.88 -19.17
N HIS A 204 11.91 -24.01 -19.34
CA HIS A 204 12.54 -25.28 -19.70
C HIS A 204 13.22 -25.22 -21.07
N VAL A 205 12.57 -24.62 -22.08
CA VAL A 205 13.12 -24.47 -23.43
C VAL A 205 14.33 -23.54 -23.42
N TYR A 206 14.26 -22.40 -22.73
CA TYR A 206 15.38 -21.48 -22.59
C TYR A 206 16.59 -22.12 -21.91
N ASN A 207 16.38 -22.88 -20.83
CA ASN A 207 17.45 -23.62 -20.17
C ASN A 207 18.04 -24.71 -21.07
N ALA A 208 17.20 -25.44 -21.82
CA ALA A 208 17.68 -26.43 -22.77
C ALA A 208 18.52 -25.79 -23.90
N GLU A 209 18.14 -24.60 -24.39
CA GLU A 209 18.95 -23.85 -25.37
C GLU A 209 20.29 -23.40 -24.77
N LEU A 210 20.31 -22.97 -23.51
CA LEU A 210 21.53 -22.54 -22.82
C LEU A 210 22.49 -23.71 -22.56
N GLU A 211 21.97 -24.86 -22.16
CA GLU A 211 22.73 -26.11 -22.04
C GLU A 211 23.31 -26.52 -23.41
N THR A 212 22.50 -26.48 -24.46
CA THR A 212 22.95 -26.80 -25.83
C THR A 212 24.07 -25.86 -26.28
N LYS A 213 23.93 -24.54 -26.05
CA LYS A 213 24.99 -23.56 -26.34
C LYS A 213 26.26 -23.80 -25.53
N ARG A 214 26.14 -24.19 -24.25
CA ARG A 214 27.28 -24.53 -23.40
C ARG A 214 28.02 -25.77 -23.90
N ASP A 215 27.29 -26.79 -24.33
CA ASP A 215 27.88 -28.03 -24.84
C ASP A 215 28.59 -27.83 -26.18
N LEU A 216 28.09 -26.92 -27.02
CA LEU A 216 28.77 -26.51 -28.25
C LEU A 216 30.08 -25.78 -27.94
N ILE A 217 30.08 -24.83 -27.00
CA ILE A 217 31.29 -24.09 -26.60
C ILE A 217 32.33 -25.02 -25.98
N LYS A 218 31.92 -26.01 -25.16
CA LYS A 218 32.85 -27.01 -24.60
C LYS A 218 33.43 -27.96 -25.64
N LYS A 219 32.71 -28.24 -26.73
CA LYS A 219 33.21 -29.09 -27.83
C LYS A 219 34.19 -28.35 -28.75
N ASP A 220 34.11 -27.01 -28.79
CA ASP A 220 35.01 -26.14 -29.54
C ASP A 220 36.28 -25.74 -28.76
N GLU A 221 36.57 -26.36 -27.60
CA GLU A 221 37.89 -26.32 -26.95
C GLU A 221 38.69 -27.59 -27.31
N PRO A 222 39.50 -27.59 -28.39
CA PRO A 222 40.52 -28.61 -28.57
C PRO A 222 41.69 -28.33 -27.62
N ASN A 223 42.28 -29.39 -27.09
CA ASN A 223 43.57 -29.35 -26.41
C ASN A 223 44.60 -28.56 -27.25
N GLY A 224 45.00 -27.37 -26.78
CA GLY A 224 46.27 -26.73 -27.14
C GLY A 224 46.19 -25.44 -27.98
N MET A 225 46.86 -24.42 -27.42
CA MET A 225 47.29 -23.12 -27.97
C MET A 225 46.35 -21.91 -27.87
N GLU A 226 46.85 -20.92 -27.13
CA GLU A 226 46.33 -19.56 -26.96
C GLU A 226 46.25 -18.79 -28.27
N GLN A 227 45.17 -18.02 -28.47
CA GLN A 227 45.29 -16.68 -29.08
C GLN A 227 44.17 -15.73 -28.65
N ASN A 228 44.62 -14.57 -28.18
CA ASN A 228 43.87 -13.39 -27.71
C ASN A 228 42.76 -12.89 -28.67
N ASN A 229 41.73 -12.28 -28.07
CA ASN A 229 40.63 -11.47 -28.63
C ASN A 229 39.22 -12.08 -28.67
N SER A 230 38.85 -12.92 -27.71
CA SER A 230 37.44 -13.04 -27.36
C SER A 230 37.00 -11.75 -26.65
N LYS A 231 36.16 -10.94 -27.31
CA LYS A 231 35.22 -10.08 -26.57
C LYS A 231 34.57 -10.98 -25.53
N ILE A 232 34.86 -10.73 -24.26
CA ILE A 232 34.24 -11.42 -23.13
C ILE A 232 32.74 -11.12 -23.22
N ILE A 233 32.00 -11.96 -23.95
CA ILE A 233 30.56 -12.05 -23.84
C ILE A 233 30.36 -12.56 -22.40
N PRO A 234 29.69 -11.81 -21.51
CA PRO A 234 29.46 -12.29 -20.16
C PRO A 234 28.62 -13.57 -20.27
N ILE A 235 29.25 -14.70 -20.03
CA ILE A 235 28.61 -16.01 -19.96
C ILE A 235 27.78 -16.00 -18.67
N HIS A 236 26.47 -15.76 -18.80
CA HIS A 236 25.56 -15.87 -17.66
C HIS A 236 25.35 -17.35 -17.37
N ASN A 237 25.68 -17.79 -16.15
CA ASN A 237 25.52 -19.17 -15.72
C ASN A 237 24.01 -19.53 -15.65
N PRO A 238 23.55 -20.68 -16.17
CA PRO A 238 22.14 -21.09 -16.09
C PRO A 238 21.66 -21.44 -14.67
N ASP A 239 22.58 -21.69 -13.73
CA ASP A 239 22.29 -21.82 -12.29
C ASP A 239 22.28 -20.46 -11.54
N GLU A 240 22.60 -19.37 -12.24
CA GLU A 240 22.67 -18.05 -11.65
C GLU A 240 21.27 -17.47 -11.56
N LYS A 241 20.64 -17.67 -10.39
CA LYS A 241 19.37 -17.06 -10.02
C LYS A 241 19.34 -15.60 -10.49
N PRO A 242 18.25 -15.15 -11.13
CA PRO A 242 18.20 -13.81 -11.68
C PRO A 242 18.50 -12.82 -10.55
N SER A 243 19.60 -12.09 -10.70
CA SER A 243 20.08 -11.20 -9.65
C SER A 243 19.06 -10.09 -9.46
N VAL A 244 18.47 -10.01 -8.25
CA VAL A 244 17.47 -8.99 -7.88
C VAL A 244 18.00 -7.58 -8.18
N ILE A 245 19.32 -7.38 -8.03
CA ILE A 245 20.00 -6.11 -8.31
C ILE A 245 20.02 -5.83 -9.83
N ALA A 246 20.25 -6.84 -10.66
CA ALA A 246 20.22 -6.69 -12.12
C ALA A 246 18.79 -6.39 -12.61
N ILE A 247 17.78 -7.06 -12.05
CA ILE A 247 16.36 -6.77 -12.30
C ILE A 247 16.05 -5.33 -11.88
N PHE A 248 16.46 -4.92 -10.68
CA PHE A 248 16.25 -3.55 -10.22
C PHE A 248 16.86 -2.52 -11.19
N LYS A 249 18.08 -2.74 -11.69
CA LYS A 249 18.71 -1.85 -12.68
C LYS A 249 17.92 -1.73 -13.99
N LYS A 250 17.12 -2.74 -14.37
CA LYS A 250 16.20 -2.64 -15.52
C LYS A 250 14.92 -1.86 -15.19
N LEU A 251 14.49 -1.89 -13.93
CA LEU A 251 13.20 -1.37 -13.47
C LEU A 251 13.26 -0.03 -12.73
N TRP A 252 14.46 0.47 -12.46
CA TRP A 252 14.71 1.57 -11.54
C TRP A 252 13.83 2.80 -11.80
N VAL A 253 13.57 3.15 -13.07
CA VAL A 253 12.67 4.27 -13.42
C VAL A 253 11.25 4.05 -12.89
N MET A 254 10.67 2.86 -13.13
CA MET A 254 9.31 2.55 -12.69
C MET A 254 9.23 2.36 -11.17
N ALA A 255 10.25 1.72 -10.60
CA ALA A 255 10.38 1.49 -9.16
C ALA A 255 10.49 2.80 -8.38
N LEU A 256 11.37 3.72 -8.80
CA LEU A 256 11.49 5.04 -8.18
C LEU A 256 10.26 5.91 -8.44
N SER A 257 9.65 5.80 -9.62
CA SER A 257 8.41 6.54 -9.92
C SER A 257 7.28 6.14 -8.97
N VAL A 258 7.01 4.85 -8.78
CA VAL A 258 5.95 4.41 -7.84
C VAL A 258 6.29 4.79 -6.40
N CYS A 259 7.55 4.66 -5.99
CA CYS A 259 8.03 5.08 -4.68
C CYS A 259 7.75 6.57 -4.44
N PHE A 260 8.06 7.41 -5.43
CA PHE A 260 7.86 8.84 -5.36
C PHE A 260 6.38 9.24 -5.35
N VAL A 261 5.53 8.58 -6.17
CA VAL A 261 4.07 8.78 -6.14
C VAL A 261 3.54 8.60 -4.71
N PHE A 262 3.88 7.48 -4.05
CA PHE A 262 3.42 7.22 -2.70
C PHE A 262 4.10 8.07 -1.63
N THR A 263 5.34 8.51 -1.85
CA THR A 263 6.04 9.44 -0.95
C THR A 263 5.31 10.79 -0.91
N VAL A 264 5.01 11.36 -2.08
CA VAL A 264 4.21 12.59 -2.17
C VAL A 264 2.82 12.36 -1.58
N THR A 265 2.18 11.24 -1.92
CA THR A 265 0.81 10.98 -1.49
C THR A 265 0.68 10.83 0.02
N ILE A 266 1.48 9.97 0.65
CA ILE A 266 1.44 9.76 2.10
C ILE A 266 2.06 10.94 2.87
N GLY A 267 2.97 11.69 2.23
CA GLY A 267 3.51 12.93 2.77
C GLY A 267 2.41 13.93 3.14
N VAL A 268 1.36 14.04 2.32
CA VAL A 268 0.25 14.99 2.53
C VAL A 268 -1.05 14.35 3.00
N PHE A 269 -1.39 13.14 2.52
CA PHE A 269 -2.64 12.45 2.82
C PHE A 269 -2.42 11.22 3.71
N PRO A 270 -3.14 11.08 4.84
CA PRO A 270 -4.14 12.01 5.40
C PRO A 270 -3.52 13.07 6.34
N SER A 271 -2.20 13.06 6.55
CA SER A 271 -1.51 13.80 7.62
C SER A 271 -1.78 15.31 7.66
N ILE A 272 -1.83 15.95 6.51
CA ILE A 272 -2.08 17.38 6.31
C ILE A 272 -3.52 17.57 5.86
N THR A 273 -3.95 16.79 4.87
CA THR A 273 -5.27 16.97 4.25
C THR A 273 -6.43 16.72 5.20
N ALA A 274 -6.26 15.91 6.26
CA ALA A 274 -7.29 15.68 7.28
C ALA A 274 -7.38 16.80 8.34
N LYS A 275 -6.43 17.74 8.36
CA LYS A 275 -6.45 18.93 9.23
C LYS A 275 -7.06 20.16 8.58
N VAL A 276 -7.58 20.04 7.36
CA VAL A 276 -8.25 21.15 6.66
C VAL A 276 -9.62 21.37 7.29
N SER A 277 -9.91 22.61 7.67
CA SER A 277 -11.20 23.02 8.22
C SER A 277 -12.07 23.67 7.16
N THR A 278 -13.38 23.40 7.20
CA THR A 278 -14.36 24.03 6.33
C THR A 278 -14.58 25.50 6.69
N VAL A 279 -14.82 26.35 5.70
CA VAL A 279 -15.18 27.76 5.90
C VAL A 279 -16.56 27.92 6.56
N LEU A 280 -17.43 26.91 6.47
CA LEU A 280 -18.79 26.93 7.03
C LEU A 280 -18.84 26.82 8.57
N GLY A 281 -17.68 26.63 9.23
CA GLY A 281 -17.54 26.58 10.68
C GLY A 281 -17.96 25.25 11.33
N GLU A 282 -17.47 24.99 12.54
CA GLU A 282 -17.71 23.75 13.30
C GLU A 282 -19.15 23.61 13.82
N GLY A 283 -19.92 24.70 13.88
CA GLY A 283 -21.33 24.69 14.30
C GLY A 283 -22.29 24.07 13.28
N ASN A 284 -21.85 23.80 12.05
CA ASN A 284 -22.65 23.16 11.02
C ASN A 284 -22.46 21.65 11.04
N ARG A 285 -23.53 20.87 10.82
CA ARG A 285 -23.46 19.41 10.61
C ARG A 285 -22.45 19.03 9.53
N TRP A 286 -22.20 19.91 8.56
CA TRP A 286 -21.18 19.72 7.53
C TRP A 286 -19.76 19.55 8.10
N GLY A 287 -19.40 20.22 9.21
CA GLY A 287 -18.08 20.06 9.83
C GLY A 287 -17.76 18.60 10.19
N LEU A 288 -18.77 17.85 10.65
CA LEU A 288 -18.64 16.42 10.97
C LEU A 288 -18.39 15.55 9.74
N TYR A 289 -18.97 15.91 8.58
CA TYR A 289 -18.88 15.12 7.35
C TYR A 289 -17.78 15.62 6.39
N PHE A 290 -17.26 16.83 6.58
CA PHE A 290 -16.33 17.46 5.65
C PHE A 290 -15.09 16.58 5.41
N ILE A 291 -14.39 16.13 6.46
CA ILE A 291 -13.21 15.27 6.31
C ILE A 291 -13.59 13.88 5.77
N PRO A 292 -14.58 13.15 6.31
CA PRO A 292 -15.01 11.88 5.74
C PRO A 292 -15.38 11.94 4.25
N VAL A 293 -16.04 13.02 3.80
CA VAL A 293 -16.52 13.18 2.42
C VAL A 293 -15.45 13.79 1.52
N SER A 294 -15.02 15.02 1.81
CA SER A 294 -14.12 15.81 0.96
C SER A 294 -12.67 15.32 0.99
N CYS A 295 -12.23 14.67 2.09
CA CYS A 295 -10.89 14.09 2.19
C CYS A 295 -10.91 12.60 1.82
N PHE A 296 -11.54 11.76 2.67
CA PHE A 296 -11.39 10.31 2.55
C PHE A 296 -12.20 9.71 1.39
N LEU A 297 -13.49 10.01 1.27
CA LEU A 297 -14.32 9.43 0.20
C LEU A 297 -13.84 9.93 -1.15
N LEU A 298 -13.66 11.23 -1.30
CA LEU A 298 -13.18 11.84 -2.53
C LEU A 298 -11.84 11.26 -2.95
N PHE A 299 -10.88 11.13 -2.01
CA PHE A 299 -9.59 10.54 -2.33
C PHE A 299 -9.74 9.12 -2.87
N ASN A 300 -10.49 8.28 -2.17
CA ASN A 300 -10.57 6.86 -2.51
C ASN A 300 -11.38 6.60 -3.80
N VAL A 301 -12.45 7.36 -4.05
CA VAL A 301 -13.25 7.25 -5.29
C VAL A 301 -12.42 7.65 -6.51
N PHE A 302 -11.70 8.76 -6.43
CA PHE A 302 -10.89 9.25 -7.54
C PHE A 302 -9.58 8.47 -7.71
N ASP A 303 -8.97 7.99 -6.62
CA ASP A 303 -7.86 7.02 -6.69
C ASP A 303 -8.31 5.73 -7.36
N TRP A 304 -9.45 5.17 -6.94
CA TRP A 304 -10.04 4.00 -7.59
C TRP A 304 -10.29 4.25 -9.08
N THR A 305 -10.91 5.38 -9.43
CA THR A 305 -11.14 5.77 -10.82
C THR A 305 -9.84 5.81 -11.63
N GLY A 306 -8.79 6.45 -11.09
CA GLY A 306 -7.47 6.48 -11.72
C GLY A 306 -6.89 5.09 -11.92
N ARG A 307 -6.99 4.21 -10.92
CA ARG A 307 -6.49 2.83 -11.02
C ARG A 307 -7.28 2.02 -12.06
N SER A 308 -8.60 2.11 -12.06
CA SER A 308 -9.45 1.40 -13.02
C SER A 308 -9.24 1.89 -14.45
N LEU A 309 -8.99 3.20 -14.64
CA LEU A 309 -8.73 3.77 -15.95
C LEU A 309 -7.50 3.13 -16.62
N THR A 310 -6.49 2.70 -15.86
CA THR A 310 -5.31 2.01 -16.43
C THR A 310 -5.61 0.67 -17.08
N ALA A 311 -6.74 0.04 -16.76
CA ALA A 311 -7.18 -1.18 -17.45
C ALA A 311 -7.67 -0.90 -18.88
N LEU A 312 -8.13 0.32 -19.15
CA LEU A 312 -8.68 0.74 -20.44
C LEU A 312 -7.69 1.60 -21.24
N PHE A 313 -6.92 2.43 -20.55
CA PHE A 313 -6.07 3.45 -21.15
C PHE A 313 -4.69 3.52 -20.49
N THR A 314 -3.65 3.15 -21.24
CA THR A 314 -2.27 3.00 -20.74
C THR A 314 -1.31 4.08 -21.23
N TRP A 315 -1.82 5.26 -21.59
CA TRP A 315 -0.99 6.42 -21.95
C TRP A 315 -0.17 6.92 -20.74
N PRO A 316 1.07 7.39 -20.90
CA PRO A 316 1.81 7.66 -22.14
C PRO A 316 2.60 6.47 -22.70
N GLY A 317 2.39 5.27 -22.16
CA GLY A 317 3.10 4.05 -22.55
C GLY A 317 4.35 3.76 -21.71
N LYS A 318 4.82 2.51 -21.78
CA LYS A 318 5.86 1.95 -20.89
C LYS A 318 7.26 2.56 -21.06
N ASP A 319 7.57 3.10 -22.24
CA ASP A 319 8.91 3.63 -22.56
C ASP A 319 8.93 5.17 -22.68
N SER A 320 7.81 5.82 -22.39
CA SER A 320 7.73 7.27 -22.46
C SER A 320 8.37 7.94 -21.25
N CYS A 321 9.24 8.91 -21.50
CA CYS A 321 9.81 9.79 -20.47
C CYS A 321 8.76 10.70 -19.81
N LEU A 322 7.56 10.79 -20.37
CA LEU A 322 6.49 11.62 -19.83
C LEU A 322 5.96 11.08 -18.49
N LEU A 323 6.00 9.76 -18.27
CA LEU A 323 5.50 9.17 -17.02
C LEU A 323 6.30 9.67 -15.80
N PRO A 324 7.64 9.58 -15.76
CA PRO A 324 8.44 10.17 -14.67
C PRO A 324 8.22 11.67 -14.49
N VAL A 325 8.02 12.42 -15.58
CA VAL A 325 7.75 13.87 -15.52
C VAL A 325 6.40 14.16 -14.84
N LEU A 326 5.34 13.43 -15.20
CA LEU A 326 4.03 13.56 -14.55
C LEU A 326 4.08 13.16 -13.07
N VAL A 327 4.92 12.17 -12.73
CA VAL A 327 5.18 11.77 -11.35
C VAL A 327 5.90 12.88 -10.57
N ALA A 328 6.93 13.49 -11.16
CA ALA A 328 7.64 14.63 -10.55
C ALA A 328 6.73 15.84 -10.35
N LEU A 329 5.83 16.11 -11.30
CA LEU A 329 4.88 17.23 -11.21
C LEU A 329 3.95 17.11 -9.98
N ARG A 330 3.71 15.90 -9.45
CA ARG A 330 2.89 15.71 -8.23
C ARG A 330 3.41 16.49 -7.02
N VAL A 331 4.70 16.85 -6.98
CA VAL A 331 5.26 17.68 -5.90
C VAL A 331 4.50 18.98 -5.72
N ILE A 332 3.90 19.53 -6.79
CA ILE A 332 3.08 20.75 -6.72
C ILE A 332 1.90 20.62 -5.74
N PHE A 333 1.38 19.41 -5.52
CA PHE A 333 0.27 19.21 -4.58
C PHE A 333 0.69 19.45 -3.12
N ILE A 334 1.98 19.34 -2.78
CA ILE A 334 2.48 19.59 -1.42
C ILE A 334 2.20 21.04 -1.00
N PRO A 335 2.75 22.08 -1.67
CA PRO A 335 2.45 23.46 -1.31
C PRO A 335 0.97 23.80 -1.49
N LEU A 336 0.28 23.24 -2.50
CA LEU A 336 -1.15 23.49 -2.69
C LEU A 336 -1.99 23.08 -1.46
N PHE A 337 -1.73 21.90 -0.88
CA PHE A 337 -2.44 21.46 0.33
C PHE A 337 -1.96 22.16 1.60
N MET A 338 -0.68 22.50 1.73
CA MET A 338 -0.18 23.28 2.88
C MET A 338 -0.77 24.69 2.92
N LEU A 339 -1.08 25.29 1.76
CA LEU A 339 -1.70 26.61 1.63
C LEU A 339 -3.24 26.60 1.67
N CYS A 340 -3.87 25.41 1.75
CA CYS A 340 -5.30 25.28 2.06
C CYS A 340 -5.59 25.69 3.51
N ASN A 341 -6.87 25.76 3.90
CA ASN A 341 -7.32 26.11 5.26
C ASN A 341 -7.04 25.03 6.33
N VAL A 342 -5.79 24.60 6.49
CA VAL A 342 -5.29 23.75 7.57
C VAL A 342 -5.34 24.49 8.92
N GLN A 343 -5.82 23.84 9.98
CA GLN A 343 -5.87 24.39 11.35
C GLN A 343 -5.38 23.35 12.38
N PRO A 344 -4.69 23.75 13.46
CA PRO A 344 -4.06 25.06 13.68
C PRO A 344 -2.88 25.27 12.72
N ARG A 345 -2.46 26.53 12.53
CA ARG A 345 -1.30 26.94 11.71
C ARG A 345 -0.45 27.94 12.46
N ASP A 346 0.86 27.86 12.32
CA ASP A 346 1.82 28.71 13.01
C ASP A 346 2.62 29.59 12.03
N TYR A 347 3.01 29.06 10.86
CA TYR A 347 4.00 29.72 9.99
C TYR A 347 3.46 30.12 8.61
N LEU A 348 2.53 29.36 8.03
CA LEU A 348 2.09 29.54 6.63
C LEU A 348 0.74 30.23 6.51
N PRO A 349 0.55 31.17 5.54
CA PRO A 349 -0.75 31.79 5.30
C PRO A 349 -1.73 30.83 4.59
N ALA A 350 -3.03 31.01 4.84
CA ALA A 350 -4.09 30.30 4.12
C ALA A 350 -4.45 31.05 2.83
N VAL A 351 -3.80 30.70 1.71
CA VAL A 351 -4.07 31.31 0.40
C VAL A 351 -5.35 30.73 -0.22
N PHE A 352 -5.57 29.43 -0.07
CA PHE A 352 -6.75 28.72 -0.58
C PHE A 352 -7.73 28.44 0.56
N SER A 353 -8.43 29.49 1.00
CA SER A 353 -9.37 29.39 2.13
C SER A 353 -10.66 28.64 1.79
N HIS A 354 -11.18 28.80 0.56
CA HIS A 354 -12.46 28.23 0.15
C HIS A 354 -12.40 26.70 -0.10
N ASP A 355 -13.36 25.96 0.46
CA ASP A 355 -13.48 24.49 0.38
C ASP A 355 -13.37 23.93 -1.05
N ALA A 356 -13.86 24.67 -2.05
CA ALA A 356 -13.81 24.26 -3.45
C ALA A 356 -12.38 24.03 -3.97
N TRP A 357 -11.40 24.84 -3.55
CA TRP A 357 -10.00 24.65 -3.95
C TRP A 357 -9.45 23.34 -3.43
N TYR A 358 -9.70 23.06 -2.15
CA TYR A 358 -9.31 21.80 -1.52
C TYR A 358 -9.92 20.59 -2.25
N ILE A 359 -11.22 20.63 -2.56
CA ILE A 359 -11.92 19.57 -3.29
C ILE A 359 -11.30 19.36 -4.68
N VAL A 360 -11.07 20.44 -5.44
CA VAL A 360 -10.46 20.36 -6.77
C VAL A 360 -9.06 19.74 -6.70
N PHE A 361 -8.22 20.20 -5.76
CA PHE A 361 -6.89 19.63 -5.58
C PHE A 361 -6.95 18.16 -5.19
N MET A 362 -7.85 17.77 -4.29
CA MET A 362 -8.06 16.36 -3.90
C MET A 362 -8.44 15.49 -5.10
N ILE A 363 -9.35 15.93 -5.97
CA ILE A 363 -9.74 15.17 -7.17
C ILE A 363 -8.51 14.89 -8.06
N PHE A 364 -7.79 15.94 -8.46
CA PHE A 364 -6.63 15.79 -9.35
C PHE A 364 -5.49 14.99 -8.71
N PHE A 365 -5.21 15.24 -7.44
CA PHE A 365 -4.20 14.53 -6.65
C PHE A 365 -4.48 13.03 -6.57
N SER A 366 -5.76 12.65 -6.38
CA SER A 366 -6.21 11.27 -6.24
C SER A 366 -6.27 10.53 -7.57
N VAL A 367 -6.86 11.11 -8.62
CA VAL A 367 -6.85 10.50 -9.95
C VAL A 367 -5.43 10.24 -10.42
N SER A 368 -4.56 11.24 -10.30
CA SER A 368 -3.16 11.10 -10.68
C SER A 368 -2.43 10.06 -9.82
N ASN A 369 -2.82 9.85 -8.55
CA ASN A 369 -2.20 8.85 -7.69
C ASN A 369 -2.50 7.46 -8.23
N GLY A 370 -3.78 7.18 -8.39
CA GLY A 370 -4.25 5.88 -8.84
C GLY A 370 -3.75 5.55 -10.24
N TYR A 371 -3.83 6.51 -11.15
CA TYR A 371 -3.41 6.32 -12.54
C TYR A 371 -1.91 6.07 -12.65
N LEU A 372 -1.06 6.98 -12.14
CA LEU A 372 0.39 6.87 -12.29
C LEU A 372 0.97 5.69 -11.51
N ALA A 373 0.48 5.42 -10.30
CA ALA A 373 0.90 4.24 -9.53
C ALA A 373 0.55 2.94 -10.26
N SER A 374 -0.68 2.82 -10.79
CA SER A 374 -1.09 1.64 -11.55
C SER A 374 -0.26 1.45 -12.82
N LEU A 375 0.04 2.52 -13.56
CA LEU A 375 0.92 2.42 -14.74
C LEU A 375 2.30 1.89 -14.37
N CYS A 376 2.92 2.41 -13.30
CA CYS A 376 4.22 1.92 -12.83
C CYS A 376 4.16 0.43 -12.49
N MET A 377 3.16 0.00 -11.73
CA MET A 377 3.00 -1.39 -11.31
C MET A 377 2.69 -2.33 -12.49
N CYS A 378 1.94 -1.88 -13.49
CA CYS A 378 1.63 -2.66 -14.70
C CYS A 378 2.84 -2.75 -15.65
N PHE A 379 3.60 -1.67 -15.81
CA PHE A 379 4.74 -1.63 -16.74
C PHE A 379 6.01 -2.23 -16.18
N GLY A 380 6.22 -2.19 -14.87
CA GLY A 380 7.42 -2.72 -14.21
C GLY A 380 7.73 -4.16 -14.63
N PRO A 381 6.88 -5.15 -14.33
CA PRO A 381 7.11 -6.55 -14.71
C PRO A 381 7.22 -6.80 -16.21
N LYS A 382 6.81 -5.85 -17.06
CA LYS A 382 6.85 -5.96 -18.53
C LYS A 382 8.13 -5.39 -19.17
N LYS A 383 9.04 -4.84 -18.36
CA LYS A 383 10.38 -4.42 -18.81
C LYS A 383 11.44 -5.51 -18.65
N VAL A 384 11.06 -6.68 -18.13
CA VAL A 384 11.95 -7.82 -17.91
C VAL A 384 11.46 -9.05 -18.66
N LEU A 385 12.28 -10.09 -18.72
CA LEU A 385 11.92 -11.38 -19.32
C LEU A 385 10.85 -12.08 -18.47
N ALA A 386 10.10 -13.01 -19.08
CA ALA A 386 9.00 -13.70 -18.41
C ALA A 386 9.42 -14.39 -17.10
N HIS A 387 10.56 -15.09 -17.11
CA HIS A 387 11.11 -15.75 -15.92
C HIS A 387 11.58 -14.78 -14.81
N GLU A 388 11.84 -13.51 -15.15
CA GLU A 388 12.19 -12.45 -14.18
C GLU A 388 10.94 -11.68 -13.70
N ALA A 389 9.77 -11.87 -14.33
CA ALA A 389 8.59 -11.03 -14.12
C ALA A 389 7.97 -11.18 -12.73
N GLU A 390 8.02 -12.36 -12.12
CA GLU A 390 7.57 -12.56 -10.73
C GLU A 390 8.44 -11.74 -9.76
N THR A 391 9.77 -11.85 -9.89
CA THR A 391 10.72 -11.08 -9.07
C THR A 391 10.57 -9.58 -9.32
N ALA A 392 10.37 -9.15 -10.56
CA ALA A 392 10.10 -7.76 -10.89
C ALA A 392 8.84 -7.23 -10.19
N GLY A 393 7.74 -8.00 -10.18
CA GLY A 393 6.53 -7.65 -9.45
C GLY A 393 6.76 -7.52 -7.94
N ALA A 394 7.53 -8.43 -7.36
CA ALA A 394 7.90 -8.37 -5.94
C ALA A 394 8.75 -7.12 -5.61
N VAL A 395 9.76 -6.80 -6.43
CA VAL A 395 10.60 -5.60 -6.28
C VAL A 395 9.75 -4.33 -6.42
N MET A 396 8.84 -4.28 -7.38
CA MET A 396 7.91 -3.14 -7.52
C MET A 396 7.04 -2.95 -6.28
N ALA A 397 6.54 -4.04 -5.68
CA ALA A 397 5.78 -3.98 -4.43
C ALA A 397 6.64 -3.48 -3.25
N PHE A 398 7.93 -3.85 -3.19
CA PHE A 398 8.86 -3.29 -2.20
C PHE A 398 9.03 -1.77 -2.36
N PHE A 399 9.25 -1.27 -3.58
CA PHE A 399 9.40 0.17 -3.81
C PHE A 399 8.12 0.96 -3.55
N LEU A 400 6.95 0.36 -3.79
CA LEU A 400 5.68 0.91 -3.35
C LEU A 400 5.64 1.06 -1.82
N SER A 401 5.99 0.02 -1.07
CA SER A 401 6.06 0.06 0.40
C SER A 401 7.11 1.03 0.93
N LEU A 402 8.26 1.14 0.26
CA LEU A 402 9.27 2.15 0.55
C LEU A 402 8.71 3.57 0.39
N GLY A 403 7.95 3.81 -0.68
CA GLY A 403 7.27 5.08 -0.89
C GLY A 403 6.27 5.42 0.22
N LEU A 404 5.50 4.45 0.70
CA LEU A 404 4.60 4.63 1.84
C LEU A 404 5.37 5.01 3.12
N ALA A 405 6.48 4.32 3.39
CA ALA A 405 7.31 4.56 4.58
C ALA A 405 8.01 5.94 4.52
N LEU A 406 8.59 6.30 3.37
CA LEU A 406 9.22 7.60 3.16
C LEU A 406 8.20 8.74 3.24
N GLY A 407 7.02 8.57 2.63
CA GLY A 407 5.94 9.54 2.74
C GLY A 407 5.49 9.73 4.19
N ALA A 408 5.37 8.65 4.96
CA ALA A 408 5.04 8.75 6.38
C ALA A 408 6.12 9.54 7.16
N ALA A 409 7.41 9.27 6.91
CA ALA A 409 8.51 10.01 7.53
C ALA A 409 8.50 11.51 7.15
N VAL A 410 8.34 11.82 5.87
CA VAL A 410 8.27 13.20 5.36
C VAL A 410 7.04 13.94 5.91
N SER A 411 5.92 13.24 6.12
CA SER A 411 4.71 13.84 6.67
C SER A 411 4.91 14.46 8.06
N PHE A 412 5.82 13.90 8.87
CA PHE A 412 6.18 14.48 10.17
C PHE A 412 6.88 15.83 10.00
N LEU A 413 7.77 15.96 9.02
CA LEU A 413 8.45 17.22 8.72
C LEU A 413 7.46 18.28 8.24
N PHE A 414 6.55 17.91 7.34
CA PHE A 414 5.54 18.85 6.84
C PHE A 414 4.57 19.33 7.92
N ARG A 415 4.25 18.47 8.91
CA ARG A 415 3.43 18.88 10.05
C ARG A 415 4.10 19.92 10.95
N ILE A 416 5.43 19.97 10.99
CA ILE A 416 6.19 20.97 11.77
C ILE A 416 6.25 22.31 11.04
N LEU A 417 6.16 22.29 9.70
CA LEU A 417 6.31 23.47 8.84
C LEU A 417 5.02 24.28 8.64
N ILE A 418 3.86 23.70 8.93
CA ILE A 418 2.55 24.37 8.90
C ILE A 418 2.31 25.01 10.25
#